data_AF-A0A259KLU8-F1
#
_entry.id   AF-A0A259KLU8-F1
#
_cell.length_a   1.000
_cell.length_b   1.000
_cell.length_c   1.000
_cell.angle_alpha   90.00
_cell.angle_beta   90.00
_cell.angle_gamma   90.00
#
_symmetry.space_group_name_H-M   'P 1'
#
loop_
_entity.id
_entity.type
_entity.pdbx_description
1 polymer ?
#
loop_
_entity_poly.entity_id
_entity_poly.type
_entity_poly.pdbx_seq_one_letter_code
_entity_poly.pdbx_strand_id
1 'polypeptide(L)'
;METMTVNSVNSANAASSTAAIMAAGGAGSPFHVFRPKTAAAKAAEAKPVVITSKSVKAALEAADALLADYTKLKVEVLDRSDRALWEMLEKTYGFSSQIDSSTTKREARTELIKKIQQRDQQTMASNSSTEAVVVRYVFTDQSRQSRNNYTIAMEKARSLGIPVDKFADFLTEHGGVGKVVEKIFDYEEDEQAVAQELADALKAEKTARTELVGRLYSAMAHTVESQISYSGEVSNWVPEKPKTKAKTDGTEKVDPKFEKGNFVFFVTVKNPETGKFRVVQGNVFDKAYEQQLLASIAERMEATTDQLSTVVQGLEQSIGFGDMVTAEQEAVAA
;
A
#
# COMPACT_ATOMS: atom_id res chain seq x y z
N MET A 1 -22.66 2.15 30.56
CA MET A 1 -23.61 1.08 30.90
C MET A 1 -24.32 0.66 29.63
N GLU A 2 -23.71 -0.14 28.73
CA GLU A 2 -23.07 -1.49 28.87
C GLU A 2 -24.13 -2.61 28.93
N THR A 3 -24.03 -3.78 28.27
CA THR A 3 -23.06 -4.38 27.29
C THR A 3 -23.77 -5.56 26.55
N MET A 4 -23.45 -5.95 25.29
CA MET A 4 -22.50 -7.03 24.87
C MET A 4 -22.59 -8.35 25.68
N THR A 5 -22.63 -9.60 25.15
CA THR A 5 -22.74 -10.24 23.77
C THR A 5 -23.06 -11.77 23.99
N VAL A 6 -22.96 -12.82 23.13
CA VAL A 6 -22.41 -13.19 21.77
C VAL A 6 -23.06 -14.53 21.29
N ASN A 7 -23.05 -14.84 19.96
CA ASN A 7 -22.94 -16.21 19.33
C ASN A 7 -24.05 -17.30 19.57
N SER A 8 -24.08 -18.50 18.92
CA SER A 8 -23.66 -18.99 17.57
C SER A 8 -24.15 -20.45 17.28
N VAL A 9 -24.33 -20.80 15.99
CA VAL A 9 -24.32 -22.12 15.26
C VAL A 9 -24.40 -23.47 16.03
N ASN A 10 -25.40 -24.33 15.68
CA ASN A 10 -25.29 -25.72 15.15
C ASN A 10 -26.71 -26.35 14.98
N SER A 11 -27.01 -27.49 14.34
CA SER A 11 -26.22 -28.63 13.78
C SER A 11 -26.87 -29.17 12.47
N ALA A 12 -26.24 -30.15 11.82
CA ALA A 12 -26.75 -30.80 10.59
C ALA A 12 -26.84 -32.35 10.68
N ASN A 13 -27.50 -32.95 9.67
CA ASN A 13 -27.31 -34.32 9.14
C ASN A 13 -28.05 -35.52 9.81
N ALA A 14 -27.99 -36.69 9.13
CA ALA A 14 -28.65 -37.99 9.34
C ALA A 14 -30.17 -38.01 9.02
N ALA A 15 -30.75 -38.82 8.12
CA ALA A 15 -30.34 -40.00 7.31
C ALA A 15 -30.29 -41.38 8.00
N SER A 16 -31.28 -42.25 7.70
CA SER A 16 -31.15 -43.73 7.67
C SER A 16 -32.36 -44.42 7.01
N SER A 17 -32.17 -45.69 6.62
CA SER A 17 -33.05 -46.60 5.86
C SER A 17 -34.28 -47.12 6.65
N THR A 18 -35.26 -47.86 6.07
CA THR A 18 -35.19 -49.31 5.73
C THR A 18 -36.46 -49.78 4.97
N ALA A 19 -36.50 -51.03 4.47
CA ALA A 19 -37.42 -51.51 3.41
C ALA A 19 -38.59 -52.44 3.84
N ALA A 20 -39.54 -52.63 2.91
CA ALA A 20 -40.47 -53.76 2.82
C ALA A 20 -40.71 -54.06 1.32
N ILE A 21 -40.26 -55.20 0.75
CA ILE A 21 -40.84 -56.55 0.79
C ILE A 21 -42.16 -56.67 -0.01
N MET A 22 -42.07 -57.37 -1.15
CA MET A 22 -43.21 -57.85 -1.95
C MET A 22 -43.42 -59.34 -1.69
N ALA A 23 -44.68 -59.79 -1.63
CA ALA A 23 -45.03 -61.19 -1.45
C ALA A 23 -45.82 -61.73 -2.66
N ALA A 24 -45.42 -62.90 -3.16
CA ALA A 24 -46.19 -63.69 -4.11
C ALA A 24 -46.26 -65.13 -3.58
N GLY A 25 -47.47 -65.61 -3.32
CA GLY A 25 -47.70 -66.96 -2.80
C GLY A 25 -47.99 -67.96 -3.92
N GLY A 26 -47.58 -69.22 -3.73
CA GLY A 26 -47.92 -70.32 -4.62
C GLY A 26 -47.59 -71.66 -3.97
N ALA A 27 -48.54 -72.60 -4.01
CA ALA A 27 -48.36 -73.95 -3.49
C ALA A 27 -48.96 -74.99 -4.45
N GLY A 28 -48.10 -75.90 -4.91
CA GLY A 28 -48.44 -77.13 -5.63
C GLY A 28 -48.24 -77.06 -7.16
N SER A 29 -47.56 -78.02 -7.82
CA SER A 29 -46.56 -79.02 -7.37
C SER A 29 -45.95 -79.72 -8.63
N PRO A 30 -44.95 -80.62 -8.55
CA PRO A 30 -43.51 -80.36 -8.32
C PRO A 30 -42.64 -80.85 -9.53
N PHE A 31 -41.43 -81.37 -9.27
CA PHE A 31 -40.46 -82.02 -10.21
C PHE A 31 -39.38 -81.16 -10.92
N HIS A 32 -38.40 -80.75 -10.11
CA HIS A 32 -36.94 -80.86 -10.33
C HIS A 32 -36.29 -81.04 -11.74
N VAL A 33 -35.35 -80.12 -12.03
CA VAL A 33 -33.93 -80.36 -12.40
C VAL A 33 -33.59 -81.24 -13.62
N PHE A 34 -33.02 -80.63 -14.69
CA PHE A 34 -31.64 -80.91 -15.18
C PHE A 34 -31.26 -80.09 -16.45
N ARG A 35 -30.25 -79.19 -16.35
CA ARG A 35 -29.38 -78.66 -17.45
C ARG A 35 -30.05 -77.84 -18.61
N PRO A 36 -29.28 -77.19 -19.51
CA PRO A 36 -27.98 -76.50 -19.37
C PRO A 36 -28.00 -75.02 -19.86
N LYS A 37 -26.84 -74.33 -19.81
CA LYS A 37 -26.65 -72.94 -20.25
C LYS A 37 -26.84 -72.72 -21.78
N THR A 38 -27.33 -71.52 -22.14
CA THR A 38 -26.88 -70.78 -23.33
C THR A 38 -26.26 -69.43 -22.92
N ALA A 39 -25.56 -68.76 -23.84
CA ALA A 39 -24.55 -67.75 -23.50
C ALA A 39 -25.09 -66.31 -23.33
N ALA A 40 -24.36 -65.52 -22.53
CA ALA A 40 -24.63 -64.09 -22.37
C ALA A 40 -24.12 -63.28 -23.58
N ALA A 41 -24.94 -62.36 -24.08
CA ALA A 41 -24.51 -61.25 -24.93
C ALA A 41 -24.29 -60.00 -24.06
N LYS A 42 -23.26 -59.20 -24.38
CA LYS A 42 -22.95 -57.98 -23.62
C LYS A 42 -24.06 -56.95 -23.79
N ALA A 43 -24.53 -56.37 -22.67
CA ALA A 43 -25.28 -55.13 -22.73
C ALA A 43 -24.36 -54.01 -23.23
N ALA A 44 -24.82 -53.24 -24.21
CA ALA A 44 -24.17 -51.99 -24.60
C ALA A 44 -24.70 -50.86 -23.69
N GLU A 45 -23.81 -50.04 -23.16
CA GLU A 45 -24.19 -48.85 -22.39
C GLU A 45 -24.81 -47.80 -23.32
N ALA A 46 -26.14 -47.82 -23.43
CA ALA A 46 -26.88 -46.77 -24.10
C ALA A 46 -26.75 -45.48 -23.28
N LYS A 47 -25.99 -44.50 -23.81
CA LYS A 47 -25.99 -43.13 -23.27
C LYS A 47 -27.43 -42.64 -23.17
N PRO A 48 -27.84 -41.99 -22.06
CA PRO A 48 -29.20 -41.52 -21.89
C PRO A 48 -29.51 -40.45 -22.94
N VAL A 49 -30.31 -40.82 -23.94
CA VAL A 49 -30.85 -39.88 -24.93
C VAL A 49 -31.87 -39.01 -24.20
N VAL A 50 -31.47 -37.82 -23.79
CA VAL A 50 -32.37 -36.82 -23.22
C VAL A 50 -33.33 -36.39 -24.34
N ILE A 51 -34.54 -36.95 -24.33
CA ILE A 51 -35.62 -36.58 -25.24
C ILE A 51 -36.13 -35.20 -24.81
N THR A 52 -35.41 -34.14 -25.18
CA THR A 52 -35.87 -32.76 -25.01
C THR A 52 -37.18 -32.58 -25.76
N SER A 53 -38.20 -32.09 -25.06
CA SER A 53 -39.53 -31.89 -25.63
C SER A 53 -39.47 -30.90 -26.80
N LYS A 54 -40.46 -30.95 -27.69
CA LYS A 54 -40.56 -30.00 -28.81
C LYS A 54 -40.58 -28.53 -28.32
N SER A 55 -41.14 -28.28 -27.14
CA SER A 55 -41.11 -26.96 -26.49
C SER A 55 -39.72 -26.55 -26.00
N VAL A 56 -38.94 -27.46 -25.40
CA VAL A 56 -37.55 -27.18 -24.99
C VAL A 56 -36.64 -26.94 -26.21
N LYS A 57 -36.82 -27.69 -27.30
CA LYS A 57 -36.07 -27.46 -28.54
C LYS A 57 -36.35 -26.09 -29.15
N ALA A 58 -37.63 -25.71 -29.29
CA ALA A 58 -38.00 -24.38 -29.78
C ALA A 58 -37.51 -23.24 -28.87
N ALA A 59 -37.44 -23.46 -27.55
CA ALA A 59 -36.86 -22.49 -26.61
C ALA A 59 -35.34 -22.34 -26.75
N LEU A 60 -34.62 -23.43 -27.04
CA LEU A 60 -33.18 -23.38 -27.36
C LEU A 60 -32.93 -22.70 -28.71
N GLU A 61 -33.67 -23.06 -29.75
CA GLU A 61 -33.61 -22.42 -31.08
C GLU A 61 -33.85 -20.90 -30.99
N ALA A 62 -34.77 -20.45 -30.12
CA ALA A 62 -34.99 -19.02 -29.86
C ALA A 62 -33.85 -18.36 -29.06
N ALA A 63 -33.20 -19.08 -28.13
CA ALA A 63 -32.04 -18.58 -27.39
C ALA A 63 -30.79 -18.45 -28.29
N ASP A 64 -30.57 -19.43 -29.18
CA ASP A 64 -29.49 -19.41 -30.17
C ASP A 64 -29.68 -18.26 -31.19
N ALA A 65 -30.93 -17.97 -31.58
CA ALA A 65 -31.25 -16.80 -32.40
C ALA A 65 -30.92 -15.48 -31.69
N LEU A 66 -31.29 -15.33 -30.41
CA LEU A 66 -30.94 -14.15 -29.60
C LEU A 66 -29.42 -14.00 -29.39
N LEU A 67 -28.68 -15.12 -29.30
CA LEU A 67 -27.21 -15.11 -29.24
C LEU A 67 -26.60 -14.60 -30.56
N ALA A 68 -27.15 -15.00 -31.71
CA ALA A 68 -26.73 -14.50 -33.01
C ALA A 68 -27.04 -13.01 -33.19
N ASP A 69 -28.24 -12.56 -32.81
CA ASP A 69 -28.63 -11.14 -32.86
C ASP A 69 -27.77 -10.27 -31.93
N TYR A 70 -27.45 -10.74 -30.72
CA TYR A 70 -26.53 -10.04 -29.82
C TYR A 70 -25.10 -9.97 -30.39
N THR A 71 -24.61 -11.06 -30.97
CA THR A 71 -23.29 -11.10 -31.62
C THR A 71 -23.21 -10.11 -32.78
N LYS A 72 -24.28 -10.01 -33.57
CA LYS A 72 -24.40 -9.02 -34.66
C LYS A 72 -24.44 -7.58 -34.12
N LEU A 73 -25.31 -7.30 -33.14
CA LEU A 73 -25.42 -5.99 -32.47
C LEU A 73 -24.06 -5.52 -31.93
N LYS A 74 -23.30 -6.44 -31.32
CA LYS A 74 -21.97 -6.14 -30.79
C LYS A 74 -21.03 -5.63 -31.89
N VAL A 75 -20.87 -6.38 -32.98
CA VAL A 75 -19.89 -6.04 -34.03
C VAL A 75 -20.34 -4.85 -34.87
N GLU A 76 -21.63 -4.76 -35.24
CA GLU A 76 -22.13 -3.70 -36.12
C GLU A 76 -22.28 -2.34 -35.41
N VAL A 77 -22.56 -2.34 -34.10
CA VAL A 77 -22.89 -1.13 -33.33
C VAL A 77 -21.94 -0.90 -32.16
N LEU A 78 -21.80 -1.86 -31.23
CA LEU A 78 -21.11 -1.61 -29.96
C LEU A 78 -19.61 -1.41 -30.15
N ASP A 79 -18.90 -2.39 -30.72
CA ASP A 79 -17.45 -2.36 -30.94
C ASP A 79 -17.06 -1.15 -31.83
N ARG A 80 -17.93 -0.78 -32.77
CA ARG A 80 -17.77 0.41 -33.63
C ARG A 80 -17.97 1.73 -32.86
N SER A 81 -18.91 1.77 -31.92
CA SER A 81 -19.15 2.95 -31.07
C SER A 81 -18.03 3.16 -30.06
N ASP A 82 -17.48 2.07 -29.51
CA ASP A 82 -16.30 2.11 -28.63
C ASP A 82 -15.08 2.64 -29.38
N ARG A 83 -14.79 2.14 -30.60
CA ARG A 83 -13.70 2.68 -31.42
C ARG A 83 -13.88 4.16 -31.73
N ALA A 84 -15.09 4.61 -32.06
CA ALA A 84 -15.38 6.02 -32.32
C ALA A 84 -15.17 6.90 -31.06
N LEU A 85 -15.49 6.38 -29.86
CA LEU A 85 -15.17 7.04 -28.59
C LEU A 85 -13.65 7.11 -28.37
N TRP A 86 -12.91 6.05 -28.64
CA TRP A 86 -11.45 6.02 -28.49
C TRP A 86 -10.75 6.99 -29.45
N GLU A 87 -11.23 7.12 -30.68
CA GLU A 87 -10.76 8.13 -31.66
C GLU A 87 -11.13 9.58 -31.27
N MET A 88 -12.15 9.78 -30.44
CA MET A 88 -12.46 11.09 -29.85
C MET A 88 -11.55 11.38 -28.64
N LEU A 89 -11.27 10.37 -27.82
CA LEU A 89 -10.30 10.47 -26.72
C LEU A 89 -8.88 10.73 -27.25
N GLU A 90 -8.49 10.10 -28.35
CA GLU A 90 -7.21 10.37 -29.04
C GLU A 90 -7.06 11.84 -29.45
N LYS A 91 -8.07 12.41 -30.10
CA LYS A 91 -8.08 13.85 -30.47
C LYS A 91 -8.04 14.75 -29.23
N THR A 92 -8.65 14.31 -28.14
CA THR A 92 -8.65 15.00 -26.84
C THR A 92 -7.25 14.97 -26.18
N TYR A 93 -6.57 13.82 -26.22
CA TYR A 93 -5.19 13.64 -25.77
C TYR A 93 -4.18 14.44 -26.62
N GLY A 94 -4.38 14.47 -27.95
CA GLY A 94 -3.60 15.33 -28.84
C GLY A 94 -3.73 16.82 -28.49
N PHE A 95 -4.94 17.28 -28.16
CA PHE A 95 -5.17 18.66 -27.74
C PHE A 95 -4.56 18.98 -26.37
N SER A 96 -4.55 18.05 -25.41
CA SER A 96 -3.85 18.26 -24.13
C SER A 96 -2.33 18.37 -24.32
N SER A 97 -1.74 17.51 -25.16
CA SER A 97 -0.32 17.57 -25.54
C SER A 97 0.04 18.91 -26.23
N GLN A 98 -0.79 19.36 -27.18
CA GLN A 98 -0.64 20.68 -27.81
C GLN A 98 -0.65 21.82 -26.79
N ILE A 99 -1.55 21.79 -25.80
CA ILE A 99 -1.58 22.79 -24.73
C ILE A 99 -0.29 22.74 -23.90
N ASP A 100 0.17 21.56 -23.45
CA ASP A 100 1.37 21.46 -22.59
C ASP A 100 2.68 21.84 -23.31
N SER A 101 2.76 21.61 -24.63
CA SER A 101 3.87 22.06 -25.49
C SER A 101 3.86 23.56 -25.79
N SER A 102 2.75 24.26 -25.56
CA SER A 102 2.59 25.67 -25.93
C SER A 102 3.27 26.63 -24.96
N THR A 103 3.76 27.78 -25.46
CA THR A 103 4.28 28.87 -24.64
C THR A 103 3.19 29.50 -23.77
N THR A 104 1.94 29.51 -24.23
CA THR A 104 0.77 30.08 -23.54
C THR A 104 0.03 29.08 -22.65
N LYS A 105 0.62 27.91 -22.34
CA LYS A 105 -0.04 26.80 -21.63
C LYS A 105 -0.77 27.19 -20.32
N ARG A 106 -0.20 28.14 -19.56
CA ARG A 106 -0.80 28.65 -18.32
C ARG A 106 -2.08 29.44 -18.59
N GLU A 107 -2.09 30.25 -19.63
CA GLU A 107 -3.24 31.07 -20.05
C GLU A 107 -4.33 30.18 -20.65
N ALA A 108 -3.97 29.27 -21.56
CA ALA A 108 -4.89 28.30 -22.16
C ALA A 108 -5.61 27.45 -21.09
N ARG A 109 -4.88 26.88 -20.12
CA ARG A 109 -5.48 26.16 -18.99
C ARG A 109 -6.35 27.06 -18.12
N THR A 110 -5.94 28.31 -17.87
CA THR A 110 -6.73 29.27 -17.07
C THR A 110 -8.07 29.61 -17.73
N GLU A 111 -8.10 29.86 -19.04
CA GLU A 111 -9.34 30.15 -19.76
C GLU A 111 -10.25 28.93 -19.92
N LEU A 112 -9.69 27.73 -20.11
CA LEU A 112 -10.47 26.49 -20.07
C LEU A 112 -11.11 26.27 -18.69
N ILE A 113 -10.35 26.48 -17.61
CA ILE A 113 -10.86 26.41 -16.23
C ILE A 113 -11.99 27.43 -16.01
N LYS A 114 -11.82 28.70 -16.43
CA LYS A 114 -12.88 29.72 -16.33
C LYS A 114 -14.16 29.30 -17.06
N LYS A 115 -14.04 28.79 -18.29
CA LYS A 115 -15.21 28.31 -19.07
C LYS A 115 -15.90 27.11 -18.41
N ILE A 116 -15.13 26.16 -17.86
CA ILE A 116 -15.68 25.05 -17.08
C ILE A 116 -16.44 25.58 -15.85
N GLN A 117 -15.86 26.53 -15.11
CA GLN A 117 -16.49 27.10 -13.92
C GLN A 117 -17.79 27.86 -14.24
N GLN A 118 -17.81 28.63 -15.33
CA GLN A 118 -19.00 29.35 -15.80
C GLN A 118 -20.13 28.40 -16.25
N ARG A 119 -19.78 27.30 -16.93
CA ARG A 119 -20.74 26.33 -17.47
C ARG A 119 -21.25 25.34 -16.41
N ASP A 120 -20.34 24.71 -15.66
CA ASP A 120 -20.65 23.68 -14.67
C ASP A 120 -21.15 24.28 -13.33
N GLN A 121 -21.03 25.60 -13.15
CA GLN A 121 -21.25 26.32 -11.87
C GLN A 121 -20.46 25.73 -10.69
N GLN A 122 -19.33 25.09 -10.99
CA GLN A 122 -18.52 24.34 -10.03
C GLN A 122 -17.04 24.63 -10.24
N THR A 123 -16.34 24.91 -9.15
CA THR A 123 -14.88 25.09 -9.14
C THR A 123 -14.14 23.84 -9.64
N MET A 124 -12.88 24.05 -9.98
CA MET A 124 -11.91 23.00 -10.30
C MET A 124 -10.58 23.40 -9.70
N ALA A 125 -9.79 22.42 -9.25
CA ALA A 125 -8.53 22.70 -8.57
C ALA A 125 -7.51 23.28 -9.56
N SER A 126 -6.72 24.25 -9.10
CA SER A 126 -5.71 24.93 -9.93
C SER A 126 -4.52 24.05 -10.29
N ASN A 127 -4.33 22.94 -9.57
CA ASN A 127 -3.30 21.92 -9.81
C ASN A 127 -3.80 20.73 -10.66
N SER A 128 -5.07 20.68 -11.08
CA SER A 128 -5.57 19.62 -11.97
C SER A 128 -4.76 19.55 -13.28
N SER A 129 -4.44 18.34 -13.74
CA SER A 129 -3.68 18.07 -14.98
C SER A 129 -4.33 18.67 -16.22
N THR A 130 -3.56 18.82 -17.30
CA THR A 130 -4.07 19.36 -18.57
C THR A 130 -5.13 18.44 -19.16
N GLU A 131 -4.95 17.13 -19.03
CA GLU A 131 -5.92 16.09 -19.34
C GLU A 131 -7.20 16.27 -18.52
N ALA A 132 -7.12 16.42 -17.20
CA ALA A 132 -8.31 16.66 -16.37
C ALA A 132 -9.07 17.94 -16.77
N VAL A 133 -8.36 19.02 -17.12
CA VAL A 133 -8.95 20.27 -17.66
C VAL A 133 -9.67 19.98 -18.98
N VAL A 134 -8.97 19.37 -19.94
CA VAL A 134 -9.45 19.19 -21.32
C VAL A 134 -10.58 18.15 -21.38
N VAL A 135 -10.46 17.02 -20.69
CA VAL A 135 -11.50 15.98 -20.57
C VAL A 135 -12.76 16.56 -19.93
N ARG A 136 -12.64 17.38 -18.87
CA ARG A 136 -13.80 18.05 -18.26
C ARG A 136 -14.40 19.14 -19.16
N TYR A 137 -13.61 19.77 -20.02
CA TYR A 137 -14.11 20.71 -21.03
C TYR A 137 -14.92 19.99 -22.12
N VAL A 138 -14.39 18.91 -22.69
CA VAL A 138 -14.95 18.17 -23.84
C VAL A 138 -16.13 17.27 -23.46
N PHE A 139 -15.99 16.43 -22.43
CA PHE A 139 -16.97 15.41 -22.09
C PHE A 139 -17.95 15.91 -21.03
N THR A 140 -18.77 16.90 -21.39
CA THR A 140 -19.68 17.63 -20.48
C THR A 140 -20.67 16.71 -19.76
N ASP A 141 -21.33 15.85 -20.54
CA ASP A 141 -22.51 15.09 -20.13
C ASP A 141 -22.12 13.74 -19.52
N GLN A 142 -20.83 13.42 -19.54
CA GLN A 142 -20.26 12.19 -18.99
C GLN A 142 -20.16 12.25 -17.47
N SER A 143 -20.32 11.10 -16.81
CA SER A 143 -20.26 11.04 -15.34
C SER A 143 -18.89 11.51 -14.82
N ARG A 144 -18.82 11.90 -13.53
CA ARG A 144 -17.53 12.24 -12.88
C ARG A 144 -16.55 11.07 -12.94
N GLN A 145 -17.02 9.83 -12.79
CA GLN A 145 -16.22 8.62 -12.90
C GLN A 145 -15.74 8.39 -14.34
N SER A 146 -16.62 8.52 -15.34
CA SER A 146 -16.26 8.39 -16.76
C SER A 146 -15.15 9.37 -17.14
N ARG A 147 -15.29 10.65 -16.76
CA ARG A 147 -14.27 11.68 -16.97
C ARG A 147 -12.96 11.33 -16.25
N ASN A 148 -13.01 10.90 -14.99
CA ASN A 148 -11.81 10.51 -14.25
C ASN A 148 -11.07 9.34 -14.93
N ASN A 149 -11.81 8.35 -15.42
CA ASN A 149 -11.25 7.21 -16.13
C ASN A 149 -10.60 7.61 -17.47
N TYR A 150 -11.20 8.55 -18.21
CA TYR A 150 -10.58 9.11 -19.42
C TYR A 150 -9.28 9.86 -19.11
N THR A 151 -9.26 10.66 -18.04
CA THR A 151 -8.05 11.35 -17.57
C THR A 151 -6.94 10.36 -17.25
N ILE A 152 -7.21 9.36 -16.39
CA ILE A 152 -6.21 8.35 -15.99
C ILE A 152 -5.69 7.57 -17.19
N ALA A 153 -6.55 7.21 -18.17
CA ALA A 153 -6.10 6.51 -19.37
C ALA A 153 -5.15 7.36 -20.23
N MET A 154 -5.35 8.69 -20.30
CA MET A 154 -4.42 9.61 -20.99
C MET A 154 -3.12 9.81 -20.21
N GLU A 155 -3.19 9.92 -18.89
CA GLU A 155 -2.02 10.05 -18.00
C GLU A 155 -1.16 8.77 -18.04
N LYS A 156 -1.77 7.58 -18.03
CA LYS A 156 -1.10 6.29 -18.24
C LYS A 156 -0.49 6.15 -19.64
N ALA A 157 -1.19 6.58 -20.69
CA ALA A 157 -0.62 6.59 -22.04
C ALA A 157 0.58 7.55 -22.15
N ARG A 158 0.55 8.68 -21.43
CA ARG A 158 1.67 9.64 -21.36
C ARG A 158 2.88 9.06 -20.64
N SER A 159 2.71 8.42 -19.48
CA SER A 159 3.84 7.81 -18.74
C SER A 159 4.47 6.65 -19.51
N LEU A 160 3.67 5.87 -20.23
CA LEU A 160 4.12 4.83 -21.17
C LEU A 160 4.72 5.37 -22.48
N GLY A 161 4.77 6.69 -22.69
CA GLY A 161 5.32 7.31 -23.90
C GLY A 161 4.52 7.04 -25.18
N ILE A 162 3.24 6.65 -25.08
CA ILE A 162 2.38 6.31 -26.22
C ILE A 162 2.16 7.56 -27.10
N PRO A 163 2.51 7.49 -28.40
CA PRO A 163 2.23 8.57 -29.35
C PRO A 163 0.74 8.90 -29.43
N VAL A 164 0.42 10.17 -29.72
CA VAL A 164 -0.98 10.63 -29.82
C VAL A 164 -1.75 9.80 -30.85
N ASP A 165 -1.19 9.60 -32.04
CA ASP A 165 -1.76 8.82 -33.16
C ASP A 165 -1.84 7.30 -32.91
N LYS A 166 -1.45 6.85 -31.71
CA LYS A 166 -1.52 5.45 -31.26
C LYS A 166 -2.44 5.29 -30.04
N PHE A 167 -3.07 6.36 -29.55
CA PHE A 167 -3.89 6.29 -28.33
C PHE A 167 -5.16 5.44 -28.50
N ALA A 168 -5.87 5.56 -29.62
CA ALA A 168 -7.05 4.74 -29.89
C ALA A 168 -6.68 3.26 -30.12
N ASP A 169 -5.49 3.00 -30.68
CA ASP A 169 -4.96 1.65 -30.89
C ASP A 169 -4.54 1.01 -29.56
N PHE A 170 -3.84 1.74 -28.69
CA PHE A 170 -3.51 1.35 -27.32
C PHE A 170 -4.77 1.00 -26.48
N LEU A 171 -5.83 1.82 -26.58
CA LEU A 171 -7.12 1.48 -25.97
C LEU A 171 -7.74 0.22 -26.58
N THR A 172 -7.55 -0.03 -27.88
CA THR A 172 -8.04 -1.24 -28.55
C THR A 172 -7.32 -2.49 -28.05
N GLU A 173 -5.98 -2.47 -28.01
CA GLU A 173 -5.13 -3.59 -27.60
C GLU A 173 -5.31 -3.99 -26.13
N HIS A 174 -5.75 -3.06 -25.27
CA HIS A 174 -6.03 -3.33 -23.86
C HIS A 174 -7.52 -3.51 -23.54
N GLY A 175 -8.39 -3.45 -24.55
CA GLY A 175 -9.82 -3.73 -24.40
C GLY A 175 -10.61 -2.62 -23.69
N GLY A 176 -10.24 -1.36 -23.95
CA GLY A 176 -10.97 -0.17 -23.55
C GLY A 176 -10.46 0.52 -22.28
N VAL A 177 -10.92 1.76 -22.09
CA VAL A 177 -10.54 2.67 -20.99
C VAL A 177 -10.61 1.99 -19.62
N GLY A 178 -11.68 1.25 -19.33
CA GLY A 178 -11.86 0.61 -18.01
C GLY A 178 -10.70 -0.32 -17.65
N LYS A 179 -10.29 -1.18 -18.60
CA LYS A 179 -9.16 -2.09 -18.41
C LYS A 179 -7.81 -1.38 -18.34
N VAL A 180 -7.63 -0.26 -19.06
CA VAL A 180 -6.41 0.57 -18.96
C VAL A 180 -6.32 1.27 -17.59
N VAL A 181 -7.45 1.65 -16.99
CA VAL A 181 -7.49 2.22 -15.64
C VAL A 181 -7.19 1.14 -14.60
N GLU A 182 -7.86 -0.02 -14.68
CA GLU A 182 -7.68 -1.18 -13.78
C GLU A 182 -6.29 -1.83 -13.88
N LYS A 183 -5.68 -1.83 -15.07
CA LYS A 183 -4.34 -2.37 -15.29
C LYS A 183 -3.30 -1.46 -14.64
N ILE A 184 -2.62 -2.00 -13.63
CA ILE A 184 -1.34 -1.46 -13.17
C ILE A 184 -0.34 -1.63 -14.34
N PHE A 185 0.41 -0.58 -14.62
CA PHE A 185 1.59 -0.64 -15.47
C PHE A 185 2.79 -0.36 -14.57
N ASP A 186 3.85 -1.13 -14.76
CA ASP A 186 4.85 -1.41 -13.72
C ASP A 186 5.56 -0.15 -13.16
N TYR A 187 5.55 0.95 -13.91
CA TYR A 187 6.05 2.27 -13.48
C TYR A 187 5.29 2.90 -12.29
N GLU A 188 4.04 2.49 -12.00
CA GLU A 188 3.39 2.86 -10.73
C GLU A 188 4.10 2.22 -9.51
N GLU A 189 4.75 1.06 -9.68
CA GLU A 189 5.61 0.47 -8.64
C GLU A 189 7.00 1.12 -8.63
N ASP A 190 7.60 1.45 -9.79
CA ASP A 190 8.89 2.16 -9.85
C ASP A 190 8.84 3.56 -9.20
N GLU A 191 7.80 4.37 -9.47
CA GLU A 191 7.65 5.69 -8.82
C GLU A 191 7.46 5.56 -7.30
N GLN A 192 6.75 4.51 -6.84
CA GLN A 192 6.62 4.21 -5.41
C GLN A 192 7.93 3.71 -4.80
N ALA A 193 8.70 2.89 -5.52
CA ALA A 193 10.00 2.39 -5.09
C ALA A 193 11.02 3.54 -4.94
N VAL A 194 11.10 4.44 -5.91
CA VAL A 194 11.96 5.64 -5.84
C VAL A 194 11.52 6.58 -4.71
N ALA A 195 10.22 6.78 -4.51
CA ALA A 195 9.70 7.58 -3.40
C ALA A 195 10.00 6.94 -2.03
N GLN A 196 9.94 5.61 -1.93
CA GLN A 196 10.27 4.87 -0.71
C GLN A 196 11.78 4.85 -0.44
N GLU A 197 12.61 4.61 -1.45
CA GLU A 197 14.08 4.66 -1.35
C GLU A 197 14.54 6.04 -0.86
N LEU A 198 13.98 7.13 -1.41
CA LEU A 198 14.26 8.49 -0.96
C LEU A 198 13.78 8.73 0.49
N ALA A 199 12.62 8.20 0.87
CA ALA A 199 12.11 8.32 2.24
C ALA A 199 12.95 7.54 3.27
N ASP A 200 13.37 6.31 2.96
CA ASP A 200 14.24 5.52 3.81
C ASP A 200 15.68 6.08 3.84
N ALA A 201 16.18 6.68 2.76
CA ALA A 201 17.45 7.41 2.73
C ALA A 201 17.44 8.65 3.65
N LEU A 202 16.40 9.51 3.56
CA LEU A 202 16.24 10.66 4.45
C LEU A 202 16.11 10.25 5.93
N LYS A 203 15.46 9.12 6.19
CA LYS A 203 15.31 8.54 7.53
C LYS A 203 16.64 8.00 8.06
N ALA A 204 17.42 7.31 7.23
CA ALA A 204 18.77 6.85 7.56
C ALA A 204 19.71 8.03 7.84
N GLU A 205 19.66 9.10 7.04
CA GLU A 205 20.45 10.31 7.29
C GLU A 205 20.07 10.95 8.64
N LYS A 206 18.77 11.10 8.95
CA LYS A 206 18.33 11.63 10.24
C LYS A 206 18.80 10.79 11.42
N THR A 207 18.79 9.46 11.32
CA THR A 207 19.35 8.56 12.35
C THR A 207 20.85 8.78 12.51
N ALA A 208 21.63 8.68 11.43
CA ALA A 208 23.09 8.85 11.46
C ALA A 208 23.50 10.24 11.99
N ARG A 209 22.80 11.31 11.58
CA ARG A 209 23.05 12.67 12.08
C ARG A 209 22.73 12.82 13.57
N THR A 210 21.70 12.12 14.07
CA THR A 210 21.36 12.09 15.51
C THR A 210 22.43 11.35 16.32
N GLU A 211 22.91 10.21 15.83
CA GLU A 211 24.00 9.43 16.45
C GLU A 211 25.31 10.21 16.49
N LEU A 212 25.63 10.96 15.42
CA LEU A 212 26.79 11.84 15.37
C LEU A 212 26.71 13.00 16.37
N VAL A 213 25.54 13.58 16.64
CA VAL A 213 25.39 14.59 17.72
C VAL A 213 25.59 13.97 19.10
N GLY A 214 25.11 12.73 19.32
CA GLY A 214 25.42 11.99 20.54
C GLY A 214 26.93 11.77 20.73
N ARG A 215 27.60 11.24 19.70
CA ARG A 215 29.07 11.05 19.70
C ARG A 215 29.84 12.35 19.89
N LEU A 216 29.40 13.44 19.28
CA LEU A 216 29.99 14.77 19.46
C LEU A 216 29.97 15.18 20.94
N TYR A 217 28.84 15.06 21.63
CA TYR A 217 28.75 15.42 23.04
C TYR A 217 29.54 14.48 23.96
N SER A 218 29.59 13.19 23.66
CA SER A 218 30.48 12.25 24.36
C SER A 218 31.95 12.62 24.20
N ALA A 219 32.43 12.83 22.96
CA ALA A 219 33.80 13.24 22.68
C ALA A 219 34.16 14.59 23.34
N MET A 220 33.25 15.58 23.25
CA MET A 220 33.43 16.87 23.90
C MET A 220 33.57 16.75 25.42
N ALA A 221 32.89 15.81 26.08
CA ALA A 221 33.00 15.61 27.53
C ALA A 221 34.44 15.28 27.98
N HIS A 222 35.23 14.58 27.14
CA HIS A 222 36.65 14.31 27.43
C HIS A 222 37.57 15.53 27.19
N THR A 223 37.10 16.55 26.48
CA THR A 223 37.85 17.80 26.25
C THR A 223 37.57 18.90 27.29
N VAL A 224 36.60 18.69 28.17
CA VAL A 224 36.17 19.67 29.17
C VAL A 224 36.82 19.37 30.52
N GLU A 225 37.87 20.13 30.86
CA GLU A 225 38.59 20.02 32.15
C GLU A 225 37.72 20.34 33.38
N SER A 226 36.61 21.06 33.21
CA SER A 226 35.78 21.56 34.31
C SER A 226 34.66 20.58 34.72
N GLN A 227 34.98 19.61 35.59
CA GLN A 227 33.96 18.75 36.20
C GLN A 227 33.10 19.52 37.21
N ILE A 228 31.78 19.30 37.20
CA ILE A 228 30.82 19.90 38.15
C ILE A 228 30.28 18.83 39.10
N SER A 229 30.60 18.95 40.39
CA SER A 229 29.98 18.16 41.46
C SER A 229 28.58 18.70 41.78
N TYR A 230 27.53 18.06 41.28
CA TYR A 230 26.14 18.41 41.58
C TYR A 230 25.57 17.55 42.71
N SER A 231 25.12 18.19 43.80
CA SER A 231 24.53 17.55 44.97
C SER A 231 23.04 17.88 45.16
N GLY A 232 22.35 18.34 44.11
CA GLY A 232 20.91 18.58 44.11
C GLY A 232 20.12 17.36 43.64
N GLU A 233 18.81 17.53 43.48
CA GLU A 233 17.93 16.44 43.04
C GLU A 233 18.12 16.11 41.54
N VAL A 234 18.25 14.80 41.26
CA VAL A 234 18.26 14.26 39.89
C VAL A 234 17.04 13.35 39.73
N SER A 235 16.06 13.80 38.96
CA SER A 235 14.83 13.04 38.73
C SER A 235 15.01 12.05 37.59
N ASN A 236 14.64 10.79 37.84
CA ASN A 236 14.72 9.70 36.86
C ASN A 236 13.34 9.48 36.21
N TRP A 237 13.23 9.83 34.93
CA TRP A 237 11.99 9.73 34.16
C TRP A 237 11.81 8.40 33.41
N VAL A 238 12.79 7.50 33.50
CA VAL A 238 12.73 6.17 32.87
C VAL A 238 11.65 5.30 33.53
N PRO A 239 10.64 4.81 32.78
CA PRO A 239 9.64 3.87 33.28
C PRO A 239 10.25 2.53 33.71
N GLU A 240 9.67 1.88 34.72
CA GLU A 240 10.03 0.49 35.05
C GLU A 240 9.62 -0.47 33.93
N LYS A 241 10.52 -1.41 33.56
CA LYS A 241 10.16 -2.53 32.67
C LYS A 241 8.96 -3.30 33.24
N PRO A 242 7.87 -3.53 32.47
CA PRO A 242 6.73 -4.30 32.94
C PRO A 242 7.14 -5.75 33.20
N LYS A 243 6.79 -6.29 34.37
CA LYS A 243 7.19 -7.64 34.83
C LYS A 243 6.41 -8.75 34.12
N THR A 244 6.74 -9.01 32.85
CA THR A 244 6.22 -10.13 32.06
C THR A 244 6.58 -11.47 32.68
N LYS A 245 5.57 -12.22 33.14
CA LYS A 245 5.72 -13.62 33.60
C LYS A 245 5.84 -14.58 32.42
N ALA A 246 6.90 -14.44 31.62
CA ALA A 246 7.22 -15.34 30.52
C ALA A 246 8.68 -15.80 30.64
N LYS A 247 8.88 -17.12 30.79
CA LYS A 247 10.18 -17.73 30.47
C LYS A 247 10.26 -17.91 28.96
N THR A 248 11.16 -17.21 28.31
CA THR A 248 11.60 -17.50 26.95
C THR A 248 13.11 -17.35 26.90
N ASP A 249 13.81 -18.44 26.56
CA ASP A 249 15.17 -18.35 26.06
C ASP A 249 15.18 -17.55 24.75
N GLY A 250 16.22 -16.77 24.55
CA GLY A 250 16.32 -15.78 23.47
C GLY A 250 16.40 -14.37 24.03
N THR A 251 17.39 -13.61 23.54
CA THR A 251 17.71 -12.24 23.94
C THR A 251 16.47 -11.35 24.08
N GLU A 252 16.31 -10.74 25.27
CA GLU A 252 15.32 -9.67 25.45
C GLU A 252 15.54 -8.62 24.36
N LYS A 253 14.51 -8.32 23.56
CA LYS A 253 14.55 -7.15 22.69
C LYS A 253 14.59 -5.90 23.56
N VAL A 254 15.75 -5.28 23.62
CA VAL A 254 15.98 -3.98 24.25
C VAL A 254 15.03 -2.96 23.62
N ASP A 255 14.03 -2.52 24.38
CA ASP A 255 13.17 -1.39 24.04
C ASP A 255 13.78 -0.12 24.68
N PRO A 256 14.28 0.85 23.88
CA PRO A 256 14.92 2.07 24.38
C PRO A 256 14.09 2.88 25.37
N LYS A 257 12.76 2.72 25.38
CA LYS A 257 11.85 3.42 26.31
C LYS A 257 11.99 3.00 27.77
N PHE A 258 12.64 1.86 28.05
CA PHE A 258 12.85 1.35 29.40
C PHE A 258 14.34 1.30 29.79
N GLU A 259 15.19 1.96 29.02
CA GLU A 259 16.63 2.10 29.30
C GLU A 259 16.99 3.55 29.59
N LYS A 260 17.93 3.77 30.51
CA LYS A 260 18.48 5.11 30.79
C LYS A 260 19.26 5.63 29.60
N GLY A 261 19.01 6.89 29.25
CA GLY A 261 19.87 7.67 28.39
C GLY A 261 21.29 7.81 28.94
N ASN A 262 22.22 8.14 28.05
CA ASN A 262 23.63 8.36 28.38
C ASN A 262 23.89 9.77 28.95
N PHE A 263 22.97 10.72 28.77
CA PHE A 263 23.13 12.13 29.14
C PHE A 263 22.23 12.55 30.33
N VAL A 264 22.72 13.52 31.11
CA VAL A 264 21.97 14.15 32.21
C VAL A 264 21.60 15.58 31.83
N PHE A 265 20.30 15.87 31.81
CA PHE A 265 19.75 17.14 31.34
C PHE A 265 19.45 18.08 32.49
N PHE A 266 20.28 19.11 32.66
CA PHE A 266 20.14 20.11 33.70
C PHE A 266 19.23 21.26 33.27
N VAL A 267 18.12 21.44 33.98
CA VAL A 267 17.30 22.66 33.89
C VAL A 267 18.05 23.76 34.64
N THR A 268 18.39 24.86 33.96
CA THR A 268 19.08 26.00 34.57
C THR A 268 18.36 27.31 34.32
N VAL A 269 18.41 28.21 35.29
CA VAL A 269 17.86 29.58 35.18
C VAL A 269 19.02 30.56 35.16
N LYS A 270 19.09 31.37 34.10
CA LYS A 270 20.05 32.48 34.00
C LYS A 270 19.60 33.62 34.92
N ASN A 271 20.44 34.02 35.87
CA ASN A 271 20.25 35.27 36.59
C ASN A 271 20.60 36.45 35.65
N PRO A 272 19.70 37.42 35.43
CA PRO A 272 19.90 38.45 34.42
C PRO A 272 20.94 39.51 34.80
N GLU A 273 21.14 39.74 36.10
CA GLU A 273 22.02 40.79 36.64
C GLU A 273 23.50 40.38 36.65
N THR A 274 23.77 39.10 36.96
CA THR A 274 25.13 38.55 37.08
C THR A 274 25.55 37.68 35.89
N GLY A 275 24.63 37.39 34.97
CA GLY A 275 24.82 36.50 33.82
C GLY A 275 24.98 35.02 34.16
N LYS A 276 25.15 34.65 35.44
CA LYS A 276 25.41 33.29 35.91
C LYS A 276 24.15 32.42 35.86
N PHE A 277 24.33 31.15 35.56
CA PHE A 277 23.27 30.14 35.58
C PHE A 277 23.18 29.49 36.97
N ARG A 278 21.96 29.24 37.45
CA ARG A 278 21.68 28.39 38.61
C ARG A 278 21.01 27.11 38.13
N VAL A 279 21.57 25.96 38.49
CA VAL A 279 20.92 24.66 38.25
C VAL A 279 19.71 24.55 39.17
N VAL A 280 18.56 24.20 38.59
CA VAL A 280 17.31 23.93 39.32
C VAL A 280 17.19 22.45 39.63
N GLN A 281 17.40 21.60 38.62
CA GLN A 281 17.12 20.16 38.67
C GLN A 281 17.96 19.44 37.61
N GLY A 282 18.49 18.25 37.94
CA GLY A 282 19.01 17.30 36.96
C GLY A 282 17.93 16.32 36.52
N ASN A 283 17.94 15.87 35.27
CA ASN A 283 16.98 14.90 34.74
C ASN A 283 17.70 13.80 33.96
N VAL A 284 17.34 12.54 34.23
CA VAL A 284 17.70 11.38 33.41
C VAL A 284 16.44 10.91 32.69
N PHE A 285 16.47 10.91 31.37
CA PHE A 285 15.37 10.43 30.52
C PHE A 285 15.65 9.03 29.99
N ASP A 286 14.66 8.43 29.34
CA ASP A 286 14.86 7.17 28.61
C ASP A 286 15.59 7.41 27.27
N LYS A 287 16.19 6.36 26.70
CA LYS A 287 16.94 6.46 25.44
C LYS A 287 16.09 6.96 24.26
N ALA A 288 14.78 6.68 24.22
CA ALA A 288 13.93 7.14 23.12
C ALA A 288 13.64 8.65 23.22
N TYR A 289 13.41 9.18 24.43
CA TYR A 289 13.27 10.62 24.65
C TYR A 289 14.60 11.37 24.47
N GLU A 290 15.71 10.79 24.90
CA GLU A 290 17.07 11.30 24.64
C GLU A 290 17.35 11.42 23.13
N GLN A 291 17.06 10.37 22.36
CA GLN A 291 17.19 10.39 20.90
C GLN A 291 16.30 11.45 20.24
N GLN A 292 15.06 11.66 20.71
CA GLN A 292 14.20 12.74 20.20
C GLN A 292 14.79 14.13 20.47
N LEU A 293 15.36 14.34 21.66
CA LEU A 293 15.99 15.61 22.01
C LEU A 293 17.27 15.85 21.19
N LEU A 294 18.14 14.84 21.05
CA LEU A 294 19.33 14.90 20.21
C LEU A 294 18.98 15.14 18.73
N ALA A 295 17.92 14.52 18.20
CA ALA A 295 17.43 14.77 16.85
C ALA A 295 16.94 16.23 16.69
N SER A 296 16.23 16.76 17.69
CA SER A 296 15.77 18.17 17.68
C SER A 296 16.90 19.19 17.77
N ILE A 297 18.07 18.79 18.29
CA ILE A 297 19.31 19.56 18.24
C ILE A 297 19.94 19.43 16.85
N ALA A 298 20.08 18.20 16.33
CA ALA A 298 20.66 17.92 15.02
C ALA A 298 19.96 18.70 13.89
N GLU A 299 18.62 18.74 13.89
CA GLU A 299 17.82 19.53 12.93
C GLU A 299 18.08 21.05 13.00
N ARG A 300 18.63 21.57 14.12
CA ARG A 300 18.96 22.99 14.32
C ARG A 300 20.44 23.31 14.10
N MET A 301 21.28 22.31 13.84
CA MET A 301 22.69 22.55 13.48
C MET A 301 22.79 22.94 12.01
N GLU A 302 23.55 24.01 11.72
CA GLU A 302 23.79 24.50 10.35
C GLU A 302 24.85 23.68 9.59
N ALA A 303 25.55 22.77 10.26
CA ALA A 303 26.57 21.88 9.67
C ALA A 303 25.94 20.67 8.96
N THR A 304 26.45 20.30 7.78
CA THR A 304 26.03 19.09 7.05
C THR A 304 26.43 17.81 7.79
N THR A 305 25.79 16.70 7.44
CA THR A 305 26.07 15.38 8.04
C THR A 305 27.53 14.96 7.84
N ASP A 306 28.14 15.26 6.68
CA ASP A 306 29.56 15.01 6.42
C ASP A 306 30.50 15.89 7.25
N GLN A 307 30.18 17.18 7.39
CA GLN A 307 30.94 18.12 8.23
C GLN A 307 30.92 17.67 9.70
N LEU A 308 29.74 17.29 10.19
CA LEU A 308 29.56 16.76 11.54
C LEU A 308 30.36 15.47 11.74
N SER A 309 30.28 14.52 10.78
CA SER A 309 31.05 13.27 10.80
C SER A 309 32.56 13.52 10.85
N THR A 310 33.06 14.46 10.04
CA THR A 310 34.48 14.85 9.99
C THR A 310 34.96 15.43 11.33
N VAL A 311 34.16 16.30 11.94
CA VAL A 311 34.47 16.91 13.25
C VAL A 311 34.46 15.86 14.38
N VAL A 312 33.47 14.97 14.40
CA VAL A 312 33.36 13.88 15.40
C VAL A 312 34.57 12.94 15.30
N GLN A 313 34.91 12.46 14.10
CA GLN A 313 36.07 11.58 13.90
C GLN A 313 37.39 12.25 14.27
N GLY A 314 37.58 13.53 13.92
CA GLY A 314 38.79 14.28 14.29
C GLY A 314 38.93 14.47 15.80
N LEU A 315 37.83 14.74 16.51
CA LEU A 315 37.81 14.81 17.98
C LEU A 315 38.12 13.45 18.60
N GLU A 316 37.41 12.39 18.21
CA GLU A 316 37.63 11.03 18.69
C GLU A 316 39.08 10.57 18.49
N GLN A 317 39.69 10.84 17.33
CA GLN A 317 41.11 10.56 17.07
C GLN A 317 42.03 11.37 17.98
N SER A 318 41.76 12.67 18.20
CA SER A 318 42.58 13.52 19.07
C SER A 318 42.54 13.12 20.56
N ILE A 319 41.49 12.38 20.97
CA ILE A 319 41.29 11.87 22.34
C ILE A 319 41.83 10.43 22.49
N GLY A 320 42.18 9.74 21.40
CA GLY A 320 42.55 8.32 21.42
C GLY A 320 41.36 7.36 21.51
N PHE A 321 40.15 7.83 21.20
CA PHE A 321 38.90 7.07 21.37
C PHE A 321 38.83 5.80 20.52
N GLY A 322 39.52 5.79 19.37
CA GLY A 322 39.60 4.63 18.48
C GLY A 322 40.24 3.38 19.12
N ASP A 323 41.20 3.57 20.03
CA ASP A 323 41.86 2.47 20.75
C ASP A 323 41.08 2.01 21.99
N MET A 324 40.15 2.85 22.48
CA MET A 324 39.33 2.52 23.65
C MET A 324 38.11 1.65 23.31
N VAL A 325 37.50 1.81 22.13
CA VAL A 325 36.35 0.98 21.70
C VAL A 325 36.76 -0.49 21.53
N THR A 326 37.97 -0.77 21.05
CA THR A 326 38.54 -2.13 21.02
C THR A 326 38.82 -2.66 22.42
N ALA A 327 39.44 -1.86 23.30
CA ALA A 327 39.73 -2.28 24.68
C ALA A 327 38.46 -2.58 25.49
N GLU A 328 37.38 -1.81 25.32
CA GLU A 328 36.11 -2.03 26.02
C GLU A 328 35.36 -3.26 25.48
N GLN A 329 35.52 -3.62 24.20
CA GLN A 329 35.00 -4.88 23.65
C GLN A 329 35.78 -6.11 24.13
N GLU A 330 37.11 -6.03 24.25
CA GLU A 330 37.91 -7.13 24.82
C GLU A 330 37.64 -7.31 26.33
N ALA A 331 37.45 -6.21 27.07
CA ALA A 331 37.12 -6.24 28.51
C ALA A 331 35.73 -6.83 28.85
N VAL A 332 34.81 -6.89 27.87
CA VAL A 332 33.48 -7.53 28.00
C VAL A 332 33.50 -9.00 27.55
N ALA A 333 34.61 -9.47 26.98
CA ALA A 333 34.80 -10.83 26.48
C ALA A 333 35.63 -11.74 27.41
N ALA A 334 35.96 -11.30 28.63
CA ALA A 334 36.83 -11.95 29.61
C ALA A 334 36.14 -12.22 30.96
#